data_AF-A0A947RA82-F1
#
_entry.id   AF-A0A947RA82-F1
#
_cell.length_a   1.000
_cell.length_b   1.000
_cell.length_c   1.000
_cell.angle_alpha   90.00
_cell.angle_beta   90.00
_cell.angle_gamma   90.00
#
_symmetry.space_group_name_H-M   'P 1'
#
loop_
_entity.id
_entity.type
_entity.pdbx_description
1 polymer ?
#
loop_
_entity_poly.entity_id
_entity_poly.type
_entity_poly.pdbx_seq_one_letter_code
_entity_poly.pdbx_strand_id
1 'polypeptide(L)'
;MIEAVLHIPAEALLYNLNVVNPCEQILGMSRIFDSGMRSESWIYGYEISVRDPSGKDSVRYLKEKNIICMGGNLEEKAAQHMRRALHLQELGIPQPITYGVRRATLYQEFVPTDSTPETFEKLSKNHAVTEESIRLMQQLIIIGTTLDEAGYKPLNFLADLLFDPKTGRFIYIDTGSDLGDPNPQLPVCYNSQVVLLRRFPQHHGYILSRYAECMSEKPSLECVYIVY
;
A
#
# COMPACT_ATOMS: atom_id res chain seq x y z
N MET A 1 32.13 13.11 11.64
CA MET A 1 31.36 12.64 10.46
C MET A 1 31.27 11.14 10.57
N ILE A 2 30.09 10.60 10.87
CA ILE A 2 29.84 9.16 10.73
C ILE A 2 29.45 8.99 9.27
N GLU A 3 30.32 8.40 8.45
CA GLU A 3 29.91 7.93 7.13
C GLU A 3 28.75 6.97 7.34
N ALA A 4 27.56 7.37 6.91
CA ALA A 4 26.42 6.47 6.86
C ALA A 4 26.80 5.38 5.86
N VAL A 5 27.26 4.24 6.36
CA VAL A 5 27.47 3.04 5.57
C VAL A 5 26.16 2.79 4.82
N LEU A 6 26.19 2.95 3.50
CA LEU A 6 25.06 2.65 2.63
C LEU A 6 24.75 1.16 2.80
N HIS A 7 23.75 0.86 3.64
CA HIS A 7 23.30 -0.50 3.82
C HIS A 7 22.53 -0.90 2.57
N ILE A 8 23.17 -1.72 1.74
CA ILE A 8 22.58 -2.32 0.55
C ILE A 8 22.28 -3.79 0.89
N PRO A 9 21.09 -4.32 0.53
CA PRO A 9 20.78 -5.73 0.71
C PRO A 9 21.87 -6.63 0.12
N ALA A 10 22.27 -7.67 0.85
CA ALA A 10 23.23 -8.63 0.32
C ALA A 10 22.59 -9.43 -0.84
N GLU A 11 23.35 -9.73 -1.90
CA GLU A 11 22.85 -10.49 -3.07
C GLU A 11 22.21 -11.82 -2.68
N ALA A 12 22.81 -12.56 -1.74
CA ALA A 12 22.27 -13.82 -1.24
C ALA A 12 20.87 -13.67 -0.63
N LEU A 13 20.55 -12.50 -0.05
CA LEU A 13 19.20 -12.23 0.44
C LEU A 13 18.20 -12.11 -0.71
N LEU A 14 18.58 -11.43 -1.80
CA LEU A 14 17.71 -11.20 -2.96
C LEU A 14 17.32 -12.51 -3.65
N TYR A 15 18.26 -13.45 -3.78
CA TYR A 15 17.97 -14.79 -4.27
C TYR A 15 17.08 -15.59 -3.32
N ASN A 16 17.37 -15.55 -2.01
CA ASN A 16 16.56 -16.28 -1.01
C ASN A 16 15.11 -15.78 -0.92
N LEU A 17 14.89 -14.48 -1.16
CA LEU A 17 13.56 -13.86 -1.19
C LEU A 17 12.87 -13.97 -2.55
N ASN A 18 13.50 -14.62 -3.55
CA ASN A 18 13.04 -14.69 -4.94
C ASN A 18 12.77 -13.31 -5.57
N VAL A 19 13.52 -12.27 -5.16
CA VAL A 19 13.51 -10.96 -5.83
C VAL A 19 14.24 -11.07 -7.17
N VAL A 20 15.31 -11.87 -7.20
CA VAL A 20 16.12 -12.21 -8.38
C VAL A 20 16.15 -13.72 -8.51
N ASN A 21 15.98 -14.24 -9.73
CA ASN A 21 16.02 -15.68 -9.96
C ASN A 21 17.45 -16.21 -9.82
N PRO A 22 17.71 -17.41 -9.28
CA PRO A 22 19.06 -17.95 -9.12
C PRO A 22 19.89 -18.06 -10.41
N CYS A 23 19.24 -18.05 -11.58
CA CYS A 23 19.88 -18.07 -12.89
C CYS A 23 20.17 -16.67 -13.47
N GLU A 24 19.67 -15.60 -12.85
CA GLU A 24 19.92 -14.22 -13.26
C GLU A 24 21.18 -13.68 -12.59
N GLN A 25 21.91 -12.83 -13.32
CA GLN A 25 23.07 -12.10 -12.83
C GLN A 25 22.65 -10.71 -12.36
N ILE A 26 23.03 -10.32 -11.13
CA ILE A 26 22.91 -8.94 -10.66
C ILE A 26 24.05 -8.11 -11.29
N LEU A 27 23.69 -7.07 -12.04
CA LEU A 27 24.64 -6.15 -12.68
C LEU A 27 24.98 -4.96 -11.79
N GLY A 28 24.04 -4.56 -10.93
CA GLY A 28 24.19 -3.42 -10.03
C GLY A 28 22.95 -3.19 -9.18
N MET A 29 23.13 -2.43 -8.10
CA MET A 29 22.07 -2.09 -7.17
C MET A 29 22.30 -0.70 -6.60
N SER A 30 21.25 0.12 -6.61
CA SER A 30 21.30 1.51 -6.15
C SER A 30 20.13 1.80 -5.24
N ARG A 31 20.37 2.49 -4.12
CA ARG A 31 19.30 3.02 -3.28
C ARG A 31 18.72 4.27 -3.94
N ILE A 32 17.43 4.23 -4.24
CA ILE A 32 16.70 5.30 -4.94
C ILE A 32 15.72 6.04 -4.02
N PHE A 33 15.43 5.50 -2.85
CA PHE A 33 14.52 6.09 -1.89
C PHE A 33 14.97 5.85 -0.45
N ASP A 34 14.79 6.86 0.39
CA ASP A 34 15.03 6.83 1.83
C ASP A 34 13.96 7.68 2.51
N SER A 35 13.07 7.04 3.27
CA SER A 35 12.00 7.76 3.96
C SER A 35 12.49 8.61 5.13
N GLY A 36 13.73 8.38 5.59
CA GLY A 36 14.17 8.70 6.94
C GLY A 36 13.41 7.90 7.99
N MET A 37 13.70 8.19 9.26
CA MET A 37 13.00 7.62 10.41
C MET A 37 11.54 8.12 10.46
N ARG A 38 10.57 7.20 10.48
CA ARG A 38 9.14 7.50 10.71
C ARG A 38 8.72 6.99 12.09
N SER A 39 7.44 7.14 12.43
CA SER A 39 6.88 6.71 13.73
C SER A 39 7.09 5.22 14.01
N GLU A 40 6.89 4.36 13.00
CA GLU A 40 6.95 2.90 13.18
C GLU A 40 8.00 2.18 12.33
N SER A 41 8.57 2.85 11.31
CA SER A 41 9.49 2.20 10.39
C SER A 41 10.52 3.14 9.75
N TRP A 42 11.60 2.54 9.26
CA TRP A 42 12.49 3.12 8.25
C TRP A 42 12.28 2.39 6.93
N ILE A 43 12.01 3.11 5.84
CA ILE A 43 11.82 2.55 4.51
C ILE A 43 12.96 2.94 3.58
N TYR A 44 13.55 1.95 2.92
CA TYR A 44 14.46 2.14 1.79
C TYR A 44 13.85 1.56 0.51
N GLY A 45 14.10 2.22 -0.62
CA GLY A 45 13.78 1.70 -1.95
C GLY A 45 15.06 1.50 -2.76
N TYR A 46 15.15 0.37 -3.44
CA TYR A 46 16.30 -0.02 -4.24
C TYR A 46 15.87 -0.31 -5.68
N GLU A 47 16.73 0.09 -6.61
CA GLU A 47 16.72 -0.33 -8.01
C GLU A 47 17.80 -1.39 -8.20
N ILE A 48 17.42 -2.53 -8.79
CA ILE A 48 18.31 -3.68 -9.00
C ILE A 48 18.32 -4.01 -10.49
N SER A 49 19.48 -3.84 -11.13
CA SER A 49 19.69 -4.18 -12.54
C SER A 49 20.09 -5.64 -12.65
N VAL A 50 19.36 -6.42 -13.44
CA VAL A 50 19.58 -7.87 -13.61
C VAL A 50 19.67 -8.25 -15.07
N ARG A 51 20.48 -9.26 -15.37
CA ARG A 51 20.60 -9.89 -16.69
C ARG A 51 20.14 -11.34 -16.62
N ASP A 52 19.23 -11.72 -17.50
CA ASP A 52 18.77 -13.11 -17.59
C ASP A 52 19.76 -14.00 -18.36
N PRO A 53 19.61 -15.34 -18.32
CA PRO A 53 20.48 -16.26 -19.05
C PRO A 53 20.51 -16.07 -20.58
N SER A 54 19.50 -15.39 -21.15
CA SER A 54 19.47 -15.06 -22.57
C SER A 54 20.25 -13.79 -22.91
N GLY A 55 20.78 -13.09 -21.89
CA GLY A 55 21.51 -11.84 -22.04
C GLY A 55 20.61 -10.59 -22.01
N LYS A 56 19.31 -10.74 -21.70
CA LYS A 56 18.37 -9.62 -21.65
C LYS A 56 18.45 -8.93 -20.29
N ASP A 57 18.61 -7.61 -20.33
CA ASP A 57 18.65 -6.77 -19.14
C ASP A 57 17.24 -6.36 -18.71
N SER A 58 17.02 -6.30 -17.41
CA SER A 58 15.79 -5.79 -16.81
C SER A 58 16.07 -5.17 -15.43
N VAL A 59 15.07 -4.47 -14.89
CA VAL A 59 15.18 -3.81 -13.58
C VAL A 59 14.13 -4.38 -12.64
N ARG A 60 14.48 -4.53 -11.36
CA ARG A 60 13.59 -4.86 -10.25
C ARG A 60 13.64 -3.76 -9.21
N TYR A 61 12.53 -3.55 -8.51
CA TYR A 61 12.41 -2.52 -7.50
C TYR A 61 12.02 -3.14 -6.16
N LEU A 62 12.86 -2.95 -5.15
CA LEU A 62 12.70 -3.56 -3.83
C LEU A 62 12.48 -2.49 -2.77
N LYS A 63 11.48 -2.68 -1.93
CA LYS A 63 11.21 -1.91 -0.72
C LYS A 63 11.66 -2.71 0.49
N GLU A 64 12.50 -2.11 1.31
CA GLU A 64 12.90 -2.62 2.61
C GLU A 64 12.23 -1.77 3.69
N LYS A 65 11.28 -2.34 4.44
CA LYS A 65 10.61 -1.69 5.57
C LYS A 65 11.13 -2.28 6.87
N ASN A 66 12.05 -1.57 7.53
CA ASN A 66 12.58 -1.90 8.84
C ASN A 66 11.63 -1.40 9.93
N ILE A 67 11.13 -2.30 10.78
CA ILE A 67 10.25 -1.95 11.89
C ILE A 67 11.09 -1.47 13.08
N ILE A 68 10.78 -0.28 13.60
CA ILE A 68 11.55 0.39 14.66
C ILE A 68 10.70 0.90 15.83
N CYS A 69 9.39 0.60 15.84
CA CYS A 69 8.49 1.11 16.86
C CYS A 69 8.87 0.65 18.29
N MET A 70 8.61 1.50 19.28
CA MET A 70 8.88 1.20 20.68
C MET A 70 7.92 0.13 21.22
N GLY A 71 8.46 -0.87 21.91
CA GLY A 71 7.70 -1.89 22.64
C GLY A 71 7.29 -3.12 21.82
N GLY A 72 7.30 -4.29 22.47
CA GLY A 72 6.97 -5.57 21.87
C GLY A 72 8.13 -6.22 21.08
N ASN A 73 7.87 -7.40 20.51
CA ASN A 73 8.82 -8.09 19.65
C ASN A 73 8.71 -7.55 18.22
N LEU A 74 9.77 -6.91 17.71
CA LEU A 74 9.80 -6.29 16.38
C LEU A 74 9.64 -7.31 15.24
N GLU A 75 10.16 -8.53 15.41
CA GLU A 75 10.03 -9.58 14.41
C GLU A 75 8.57 -10.05 14.30
N GLU A 76 7.89 -10.18 15.44
CA GLU A 76 6.46 -10.50 15.47
C GLU A 76 5.63 -9.39 14.80
N LYS A 77 5.98 -8.12 15.01
CA LYS A 77 5.31 -7.00 14.32
C LYS A 77 5.54 -7.03 12.81
N ALA A 78 6.76 -7.31 12.35
CA ALA A 78 7.02 -7.48 10.92
C ALA A 78 6.21 -8.64 10.33
N ALA A 79 6.09 -9.75 11.05
CA ALA A 79 5.24 -10.88 10.66
C ALA A 79 3.75 -10.51 10.64
N GLN A 80 3.27 -9.69 11.58
CA GLN A 80 1.90 -9.16 11.57
C GLN A 80 1.62 -8.32 10.33
N HIS A 81 2.54 -7.43 9.96
CA HIS A 81 2.40 -6.63 8.73
C HIS A 81 2.31 -7.51 7.49
N MET A 82 3.13 -8.57 7.41
CA MET A 82 3.04 -9.55 6.32
C MET A 82 1.69 -10.27 6.30
N ARG A 83 1.17 -10.70 7.46
CA ARG A 83 -0.14 -11.36 7.55
C ARG A 83 -1.26 -10.43 7.10
N ARG A 84 -1.22 -9.14 7.49
CA ARG A 84 -2.19 -8.14 7.01
C ARG A 84 -2.08 -7.92 5.50
N ALA A 85 -0.86 -7.84 4.96
CA ALA A 85 -0.65 -7.71 3.52
C ALA A 85 -1.30 -8.88 2.74
N LEU A 86 -1.08 -10.11 3.19
CA LEU A 86 -1.66 -11.30 2.57
C LEU A 86 -3.18 -11.33 2.70
N HIS A 87 -3.72 -10.98 3.88
CA HIS A 87 -5.17 -10.90 4.07
C HIS A 87 -5.81 -9.85 3.16
N LEU A 88 -5.20 -8.68 2.98
CA LEU A 88 -5.67 -7.66 2.04
C LEU A 88 -5.67 -8.18 0.59
N GLN A 89 -4.65 -8.95 0.20
CA GLN A 89 -4.60 -9.60 -1.12
C GLN A 89 -5.71 -10.65 -1.30
N GLU A 90 -6.01 -11.44 -0.26
CA GLU A 90 -7.10 -12.42 -0.26
C GLU A 90 -8.47 -11.74 -0.43
N LEU A 91 -8.63 -10.54 0.13
CA LEU A 91 -9.81 -9.70 -0.08
C LEU A 91 -9.85 -9.01 -1.45
N GLY A 92 -8.84 -9.20 -2.30
CA GLY A 92 -8.77 -8.61 -3.64
C GLY A 92 -8.29 -7.16 -3.66
N ILE A 93 -7.82 -6.62 -2.54
CA ILE A 93 -7.22 -5.28 -2.49
C ILE A 93 -5.82 -5.35 -3.13
N PRO A 94 -5.52 -4.53 -4.15
CA PRO A 94 -4.20 -4.51 -4.75
C PRO A 94 -3.13 -4.11 -3.72
N GLN A 95 -2.09 -4.94 -3.60
CA GLN A 95 -0.94 -4.76 -2.72
C GLN A 95 0.35 -4.92 -3.55
N PRO A 96 1.47 -4.28 -3.15
CA PRO A 96 2.78 -4.62 -3.69
C PRO A 96 3.10 -6.09 -3.42
N ILE A 97 3.85 -6.74 -4.31
CA ILE A 97 4.31 -8.12 -4.09
C ILE A 97 5.07 -8.18 -2.76
N THR A 98 4.72 -9.11 -1.89
CA THR A 98 5.43 -9.32 -0.62
C THR A 98 6.39 -10.49 -0.76
N TYR A 99 7.69 -10.19 -0.74
CA TYR A 99 8.76 -11.19 -0.90
C TYR A 99 9.03 -11.98 0.39
N GLY A 100 8.76 -11.36 1.54
CA GLY A 100 8.83 -12.02 2.85
C GLY A 100 9.32 -11.12 3.97
N VAL A 101 9.55 -11.75 5.12
CA VAL A 101 10.07 -11.09 6.33
C VAL A 101 11.38 -11.75 6.74
N ARG A 102 12.36 -10.94 7.13
CA ARG A 102 13.59 -11.42 7.77
C ARG A 102 13.91 -10.52 8.94
N ARG A 103 13.99 -11.11 10.15
CA ARG A 103 14.10 -10.37 11.41
C ARG A 103 12.95 -9.35 11.50
N ALA A 104 13.24 -8.10 11.85
CA ALA A 104 12.29 -7.00 11.92
C ALA A 104 12.08 -6.27 10.59
N THR A 105 12.36 -6.90 9.45
CA THR A 105 12.34 -6.25 8.14
C THR A 105 11.37 -6.95 7.19
N LEU A 106 10.44 -6.18 6.64
CA LEU A 106 9.49 -6.60 5.61
C LEU A 106 10.02 -6.18 4.22
N TYR A 107 10.08 -7.13 3.30
CA TYR A 107 10.53 -6.93 1.93
C TYR A 107 9.35 -7.00 0.97
N GLN A 108 9.14 -5.94 0.20
CA GLN A 108 8.04 -5.86 -0.77
C GLN A 108 8.52 -5.22 -2.08
N GLU A 109 7.72 -5.31 -3.13
CA GLU A 109 7.94 -4.52 -4.34
C GLU A 109 7.90 -3.02 -4.03
N PHE A 110 8.85 -2.28 -4.60
CA PHE A 110 8.84 -0.83 -4.56
C PHE A 110 8.21 -0.28 -5.84
N VAL A 111 7.31 0.69 -5.72
CA VAL A 111 6.61 1.32 -6.85
C VAL A 111 7.28 2.68 -7.11
N PRO A 112 8.24 2.78 -8.05
CA PRO A 112 9.00 4.01 -8.26
C PRO A 112 8.23 5.09 -9.03
N THR A 113 7.10 4.73 -9.66
CA THR A 113 6.33 5.61 -10.54
C THR A 113 5.06 6.13 -9.90
N ASP A 114 5.01 6.26 -8.57
CA ASP A 114 3.84 6.81 -7.88
C ASP A 114 3.44 8.19 -8.44
N SER A 115 2.18 8.31 -8.88
CA SER A 115 1.58 9.58 -9.30
C SER A 115 0.29 9.90 -8.53
N THR A 116 0.21 9.45 -7.27
CA THR A 116 -0.96 9.68 -6.41
C THR A 116 -1.30 11.17 -6.24
N PRO A 117 -0.33 12.07 -5.95
CA PRO A 117 -0.65 13.49 -5.76
C PRO A 117 -1.32 14.10 -6.99
N GLU A 118 -0.79 13.84 -8.19
CA GLU A 118 -1.32 14.36 -9.45
C GLU A 118 -2.69 13.76 -9.77
N THR A 119 -2.87 12.45 -9.53
CA THR A 119 -4.14 11.76 -9.75
C THR A 119 -5.23 12.29 -8.82
N PHE A 120 -4.92 12.49 -7.54
CA PHE A 120 -5.86 13.07 -6.58
C PHE A 120 -6.17 14.54 -6.88
N GLU A 121 -5.18 15.33 -7.31
CA GLU A 121 -5.42 16.71 -7.71
C GLU A 121 -6.35 16.78 -8.94
N LYS A 122 -6.13 15.94 -9.95
CA LYS A 122 -7.02 15.82 -11.11
C LYS A 122 -8.44 15.45 -10.71
N LEU A 123 -8.60 14.43 -9.87
CA LEU A 123 -9.92 14.02 -9.36
C LEU A 123 -10.60 15.16 -8.59
N SER A 124 -9.84 15.92 -7.78
CA SER A 124 -10.32 17.04 -6.97
C SER A 124 -10.83 18.22 -7.80
N LYS A 125 -10.14 18.54 -8.90
CA LYS A 125 -10.48 19.67 -9.79
C LYS A 125 -11.51 19.33 -10.85
N ASN A 126 -11.71 18.04 -11.15
CA ASN A 126 -12.62 17.62 -12.20
C ASN A 126 -14.08 17.66 -11.73
N HIS A 127 -14.82 18.69 -12.16
CA HIS A 127 -16.25 18.83 -11.91
C HIS A 127 -17.11 18.05 -12.92
N ALA A 128 -16.53 17.61 -14.03
CA ALA A 128 -17.21 16.78 -15.02
C ALA A 128 -16.95 15.30 -14.71
N VAL A 129 -18.01 14.50 -14.65
CA VAL A 129 -17.90 13.06 -14.48
C VAL A 129 -17.45 12.44 -15.81
N THR A 130 -16.15 12.39 -16.03
CA THR A 130 -15.52 11.74 -17.21
C THR A 130 -15.35 10.24 -16.95
N GLU A 131 -15.28 9.43 -18.02
CA GLU A 131 -15.02 7.98 -17.90
C GLU A 131 -13.76 7.66 -17.09
N GLU A 132 -12.69 8.43 -17.28
CA GLU A 132 -11.45 8.27 -16.51
C GLU A 132 -11.68 8.55 -15.02
N SER A 133 -12.38 9.63 -14.68
CA SER A 133 -12.67 9.98 -13.28
C SER A 133 -13.56 8.93 -12.61
N ILE A 134 -14.57 8.40 -13.32
CA ILE A 134 -15.42 7.30 -12.88
C ILE A 134 -14.55 6.08 -12.57
N ARG A 135 -13.69 5.67 -13.51
CA ARG A 135 -12.82 4.50 -13.37
C ARG A 135 -11.90 4.61 -12.16
N LEU A 136 -11.26 5.76 -11.98
CA LEU A 136 -10.36 6.00 -10.85
C LEU A 136 -11.14 6.03 -9.53
N MET A 137 -12.25 6.74 -9.48
CA MET A 137 -13.10 6.82 -8.28
C MET A 137 -13.66 5.44 -7.90
N GLN A 138 -14.04 4.62 -8.88
CA GLN A 138 -14.53 3.27 -8.65
C GLN A 138 -13.47 2.38 -7.98
N GLN A 139 -12.20 2.49 -8.37
CA GLN A 139 -11.12 1.76 -7.69
C GLN A 139 -11.00 2.15 -6.22
N LEU A 140 -11.04 3.45 -5.92
CA LEU A 140 -10.98 3.96 -4.55
C LEU A 140 -12.17 3.47 -3.70
N ILE A 141 -13.37 3.47 -4.29
CA ILE A 141 -14.59 3.00 -3.64
C ILE A 141 -14.52 1.51 -3.36
N ILE A 142 -14.04 0.69 -4.31
CA ILE A 142 -13.89 -0.76 -4.11
C ILE A 142 -12.93 -1.02 -2.95
N ILE A 143 -11.73 -0.42 -2.96
CA ILE A 143 -10.76 -0.61 -1.87
C ILE A 143 -11.36 -0.19 -0.53
N GLY A 144 -11.97 1.00 -0.47
CA GLY A 144 -12.55 1.51 0.77
C GLY A 144 -13.70 0.63 1.29
N THR A 145 -14.60 0.20 0.40
CA THR A 145 -15.74 -0.68 0.77
C THR A 145 -15.21 -1.99 1.33
N THR A 146 -14.23 -2.61 0.67
CA THR A 146 -13.64 -3.87 1.13
C THR A 146 -12.96 -3.73 2.50
N LEU A 147 -12.27 -2.61 2.76
CA LEU A 147 -11.69 -2.33 4.07
C LEU A 147 -12.77 -2.15 5.15
N ASP A 148 -13.77 -1.33 4.86
CA ASP A 148 -14.87 -1.01 5.76
C ASP A 148 -15.69 -2.28 6.11
N GLU A 149 -16.01 -3.13 5.13
CA GLU A 149 -16.73 -4.42 5.32
C GLU A 149 -15.90 -5.46 6.08
N ALA A 150 -14.59 -5.51 5.87
CA ALA A 150 -13.70 -6.38 6.63
C ALA A 150 -13.48 -5.89 8.08
N GLY A 151 -14.04 -4.72 8.44
CA GLY A 151 -13.97 -4.14 9.76
C GLY A 151 -12.63 -3.48 10.08
N TYR A 152 -11.82 -3.16 9.06
CA TYR A 152 -10.61 -2.37 9.25
C TYR A 152 -10.94 -0.92 9.62
N LYS A 153 -10.02 -0.25 10.33
CA LYS A 153 -10.20 1.13 10.78
C LYS A 153 -8.98 1.97 10.39
N PRO A 154 -8.73 2.17 9.08
CA PRO A 154 -7.56 2.90 8.62
C PRO A 154 -7.59 4.35 9.12
N LEU A 155 -6.53 4.77 9.81
CA LEU A 155 -6.39 6.15 10.25
C LEU A 155 -6.12 7.12 9.09
N ASN A 156 -5.44 6.66 8.04
CA ASN A 156 -4.96 7.49 6.94
C ASN A 156 -5.27 6.93 5.54
N PHE A 157 -6.49 6.41 5.33
CA PHE A 157 -6.91 5.72 4.09
C PHE A 157 -6.32 6.26 2.77
N LEU A 158 -6.40 7.57 2.51
CA LEU A 158 -5.88 8.15 1.26
C LEU A 158 -4.37 8.30 1.21
N ALA A 159 -3.69 8.51 2.35
CA ALA A 159 -2.23 8.62 2.38
C ALA A 159 -1.56 7.25 2.20
N ASP A 160 -2.30 6.18 2.44
CA ASP A 160 -1.86 4.79 2.32
C ASP A 160 -2.14 4.19 0.94
N LEU A 161 -2.46 5.03 -0.05
CA LEU A 161 -2.65 4.64 -1.44
C LEU A 161 -1.49 5.14 -2.30
N LEU A 162 -1.02 4.27 -3.19
CA LEU A 162 -0.17 4.63 -4.33
C LEU A 162 -0.96 4.45 -5.62
N PHE A 163 -0.70 5.28 -6.63
CA PHE A 163 -1.23 5.11 -7.97
C PHE A 163 -0.07 4.81 -8.91
N ASP A 164 -0.09 3.61 -9.49
CA ASP A 164 0.88 3.23 -10.51
C ASP A 164 0.31 3.54 -11.90
N PRO A 165 0.85 4.54 -12.63
CA PRO A 165 0.39 4.89 -13.96
C PRO A 165 0.71 3.82 -15.01
N LYS A 166 1.67 2.91 -14.73
CA LYS A 166 2.00 1.82 -15.67
C LYS A 166 0.87 0.80 -15.74
N THR A 167 0.31 0.44 -14.58
CA THR A 167 -0.83 -0.48 -14.48
C THR A 167 -2.18 0.25 -14.48
N GLY A 168 -2.17 1.56 -14.25
CA GLY A 168 -3.37 2.40 -14.14
C GLY A 168 -4.22 2.06 -12.91
N ARG A 169 -3.58 1.57 -11.83
CA ARG A 169 -4.25 1.05 -10.64
C ARG A 169 -3.82 1.76 -9.35
N PHE A 170 -4.76 1.91 -8.43
CA PHE A 170 -4.47 2.18 -7.04
C PHE A 170 -4.02 0.91 -6.31
N ILE A 171 -3.02 1.06 -5.44
CA ILE A 171 -2.41 0.03 -4.61
C ILE A 171 -2.47 0.53 -3.18
N TYR A 172 -3.03 -0.25 -2.27
CA TYR A 172 -3.00 0.07 -0.84
C TYR A 172 -1.69 -0.43 -0.23
N ILE A 173 -1.01 0.38 0.58
CA ILE A 173 0.36 0.07 1.05
C ILE A 173 0.50 0.02 2.56
N ASP A 174 -0.51 0.45 3.32
CA ASP A 174 -0.46 0.31 4.77
C ASP A 174 -0.84 -1.10 5.22
N THR A 175 -0.02 -1.58 6.15
CA THR A 175 -0.08 -2.90 6.79
C THR A 175 0.31 -2.77 8.28
N GLY A 176 0.52 -1.52 8.73
CA GLY A 176 0.97 -1.17 10.06
C GLY A 176 -0.14 -1.18 11.10
N SER A 177 0.17 -0.62 12.27
CA SER A 177 -0.80 -0.51 13.36
C SER A 177 -1.95 0.45 13.00
N ASP A 178 -1.68 1.44 12.15
CA ASP A 178 -2.63 2.49 11.76
C ASP A 178 -3.79 1.96 10.90
N LEU A 179 -3.64 0.81 10.25
CA LEU A 179 -4.73 0.09 9.57
C LEU A 179 -5.72 -0.55 10.58
N GLY A 180 -5.24 -0.92 11.76
CA GLY A 180 -5.95 -1.73 12.74
C GLY A 180 -6.03 -3.21 12.35
N ASP A 181 -6.72 -3.98 13.21
CA ASP A 181 -7.03 -5.39 12.94
C ASP A 181 -8.43 -5.52 12.34
N PRO A 182 -8.64 -6.49 11.42
CA PRO A 182 -9.95 -6.73 10.85
C PRO A 182 -10.88 -7.29 11.93
N ASN A 183 -12.13 -6.85 11.92
CA ASN A 183 -13.15 -7.36 12.82
C ASN A 183 -14.52 -7.37 12.12
N PRO A 184 -14.81 -8.44 11.35
CA PRO A 184 -16.05 -8.54 10.58
C PRO A 184 -17.28 -8.79 11.46
N GLN A 185 -17.11 -9.01 12.76
CA GLN A 185 -18.23 -9.15 13.70
C GLN A 185 -18.78 -7.80 14.17
N LEU A 186 -18.03 -6.71 13.97
CA LEU A 186 -18.50 -5.37 14.30
C LEU A 186 -19.38 -4.82 13.18
N PRO A 187 -20.31 -3.88 13.51
CA PRO A 187 -21.04 -3.15 12.49
C PRO A 187 -20.06 -2.45 11.53
N VAL A 188 -20.43 -2.40 10.25
CA VAL A 188 -19.56 -1.78 9.24
C VAL A 188 -19.26 -0.33 9.59
N CYS A 189 -17.97 0.01 9.59
CA CYS A 189 -17.50 1.37 9.79
C CYS A 189 -17.22 2.04 8.46
N TYR A 190 -17.90 3.14 8.16
CA TYR A 190 -17.78 3.88 6.89
C TYR A 190 -16.59 4.85 6.86
N ASN A 191 -15.46 4.47 7.46
CA ASN A 191 -14.32 5.36 7.63
C ASN A 191 -13.75 5.78 6.27
N SER A 192 -13.54 4.82 5.39
CA SER A 192 -13.00 5.06 4.05
C SER A 192 -13.97 5.90 3.21
N GLN A 193 -15.29 5.63 3.33
CA GLN A 193 -16.32 6.43 2.68
C GLN A 193 -16.27 7.90 3.12
N VAL A 194 -16.25 8.17 4.44
CA VAL A 194 -16.21 9.53 4.97
C VAL A 194 -15.00 10.30 4.48
N VAL A 195 -13.83 9.65 4.43
CA VAL A 195 -12.60 10.26 3.91
C VAL A 195 -12.76 10.61 2.41
N LEU A 196 -13.34 9.71 1.61
CA LEU A 196 -13.59 9.97 0.18
C LEU A 196 -14.55 11.12 -0.05
N LEU A 197 -15.67 11.18 0.69
CA LEU A 197 -16.66 12.25 0.56
C LEU A 197 -16.07 13.61 0.93
N ARG A 198 -15.19 13.65 1.95
CA ARG A 198 -14.46 14.88 2.35
C ARG A 198 -13.45 15.31 1.30
N ARG A 199 -12.69 14.36 0.72
CA ARG A 199 -11.64 14.67 -0.24
C ARG A 199 -12.21 15.07 -1.62
N PHE A 200 -13.30 14.45 -2.03
CA PHE A 200 -13.85 14.56 -3.39
C PHE A 200 -15.34 14.98 -3.37
N PRO A 201 -15.70 16.13 -2.80
CA PRO A 201 -17.08 16.54 -2.62
C PRO A 201 -17.87 16.70 -3.94
N GLN A 202 -17.19 17.03 -5.03
CA GLN A 202 -17.78 17.10 -6.38
C GLN A 202 -18.25 15.73 -6.92
N HIS A 203 -17.77 14.62 -6.33
CA HIS A 203 -18.18 13.25 -6.67
C HIS A 203 -19.16 12.66 -5.64
N HIS A 204 -19.69 13.46 -4.72
CA HIS A 204 -20.47 13.00 -3.56
C HIS A 204 -21.60 12.03 -3.91
N GLY A 205 -22.46 12.39 -4.88
CA GLY A 205 -23.58 11.53 -5.29
C GLY A 205 -23.13 10.18 -5.87
N TYR A 206 -22.05 10.19 -6.66
CA TYR A 206 -21.48 8.97 -7.24
C TYR A 206 -20.88 8.07 -6.15
N ILE A 207 -20.11 8.65 -5.22
CA ILE A 207 -19.50 7.92 -4.10
C ILE A 207 -20.59 7.24 -3.27
N LEU A 208 -21.64 7.97 -2.85
CA LEU A 208 -22.72 7.40 -2.05
C LEU A 208 -23.46 6.27 -2.76
N SER A 209 -23.85 6.47 -4.03
CA SER A 209 -24.55 5.44 -4.82
C SER A 209 -23.71 4.18 -4.94
N ARG A 210 -22.45 4.32 -5.37
CA ARG A 210 -21.57 3.18 -5.63
C ARG A 210 -21.14 2.46 -4.36
N TYR A 211 -20.92 3.17 -3.24
CA TYR A 211 -20.69 2.52 -1.96
C TYR A 211 -21.88 1.65 -1.57
N ALA A 212 -23.10 2.20 -1.65
CA ALA A 212 -24.31 1.45 -1.28
C ALA A 212 -24.53 0.21 -2.16
N GLU A 213 -24.11 0.25 -3.43
CA GLU A 213 -24.16 -0.89 -4.34
C GLU A 213 -23.08 -1.95 -4.06
N CYS A 214 -21.90 -1.53 -3.59
CA CYS A 214 -20.79 -2.44 -3.30
C CYS A 214 -20.94 -3.13 -1.93
N MET A 215 -21.69 -2.53 -1.00
CA MET A 215 -21.89 -3.07 0.34
C MET A 215 -22.94 -4.19 0.33
N SER A 216 -22.59 -5.31 0.95
CA SER A 216 -23.45 -6.47 1.15
C SER A 216 -24.58 -6.22 2.18
N GLU A 217 -24.34 -5.34 3.15
CA GLU A 217 -25.30 -4.94 4.19
C GLU A 217 -25.67 -3.45 4.10
N LYS A 218 -26.94 -3.13 4.38
CA LYS A 218 -27.41 -1.73 4.44
C LYS A 218 -26.82 -1.03 5.67
N PRO A 219 -26.44 0.26 5.57
CA PRO A 219 -25.85 0.98 6.70
C PRO A 219 -26.71 0.92 7.96
N SER A 220 -26.11 0.46 9.06
CA SER A 220 -26.62 0.75 10.40
C SER A 220 -26.17 2.16 10.78
N LEU A 221 -27.11 3.01 11.21
CA LEU A 221 -26.88 4.42 11.52
C LEU A 221 -26.02 4.66 12.78
N GLU A 222 -25.51 3.61 13.42
CA GLU A 222 -24.87 3.69 14.73
C GLU A 222 -23.34 3.87 14.69
N CYS A 223 -22.70 3.71 13.52
CA CYS A 223 -21.25 3.86 13.37
C CYS A 223 -20.85 5.20 12.70
N VAL A 224 -21.20 6.32 13.33
CA VAL A 224 -20.59 7.62 13.02
C VAL A 224 -19.88 8.12 14.27
N TYR A 225 -18.61 7.73 14.46
CA TYR A 225 -17.75 8.30 15.49
C TYR A 225 -16.49 8.94 14.88
N ILE A 226 -16.48 10.28 15.00
CA ILE A 226 -15.39 11.22 15.31
C ILE A 226 -13.99 10.88 14.76
N VAL A 227 -13.53 11.71 13.82
CA VAL A 227 -12.12 11.84 13.41
C VAL A 227 -11.52 13.03 14.15
N TYR A 228 -10.37 12.83 14.80
CA TYR A 228 -9.48 13.89 15.30
C TYR A 228 -8.74 14.57 14.15
#